data_AF-A0A9P7NYG6-F1
#
_entry.id   AF-A0A9P7NYG6-F1
#
_cell.length_a   1.000
_cell.length_b   1.000
_cell.length_c   1.000
_cell.angle_alpha   90.00
_cell.angle_beta   90.00
_cell.angle_gamma   90.00
#
_symmetry.space_group_name_H-M   'P 1'
#
loop_
_entity.id
_entity.type
_entity.pdbx_description
1 polymer ?
#
loop_
_entity_poly.entity_id
_entity_poly.type
_entity_poly.pdbx_seq_one_letter_code
_entity_poly.pdbx_strand_id
1 'polypeptide(L)'
;MPDLTPPVAPVNLITGPWNEEKKRRLFWLVRAKLLYDMKLNPLFLGPRAVQMKLACLDAAVISAEKLDPLIINCLMGCWVFQDLPQDAKHERLIKLCNRIDGGGELLDMQILGFVVRELDRDKEFLAYYFPI
;
A
#
# COMPACT_ATOMS: atom_id res chain seq x y z
N MET A 1 -2.57 -35.28 -3.65
CA MET A 1 -3.03 -33.90 -3.90
C MET A 1 -1.88 -33.18 -4.58
N PRO A 2 -2.07 -32.48 -5.70
CA PRO A 2 -0.95 -31.78 -6.31
C PRO A 2 -0.51 -30.67 -5.35
N ASP A 3 0.79 -30.59 -5.07
CA ASP A 3 1.42 -29.49 -4.35
C ASP A 3 1.19 -28.19 -5.14
N LEU A 4 0.08 -27.53 -4.88
CA LEU A 4 -0.21 -26.21 -5.42
C LEU A 4 0.61 -25.21 -4.63
N THR A 5 1.85 -24.98 -5.08
CA THR A 5 2.61 -23.82 -4.64
C THR A 5 1.76 -22.57 -4.91
N PRO A 6 1.55 -21.70 -3.91
CA PRO A 6 0.76 -20.49 -4.10
C PRO A 6 1.34 -19.67 -5.25
N PRO A 7 0.49 -19.06 -6.11
CA PRO A 7 0.96 -18.27 -7.22
C PRO A 7 1.87 -17.13 -6.73
N VAL A 8 3.00 -16.94 -7.40
CA VAL A 8 3.97 -15.89 -7.06
C VAL A 8 3.38 -14.52 -7.37
N ALA A 9 3.53 -13.57 -6.45
CA ALA A 9 3.04 -12.21 -6.64
C ALA A 9 3.72 -11.52 -7.84
N PRO A 10 2.96 -10.87 -8.74
CA PRO A 10 3.52 -10.14 -9.85
C PRO A 10 4.13 -8.82 -9.38
N VAL A 11 5.39 -8.86 -8.92
CA VAL A 11 6.11 -7.71 -8.34
C VAL A 11 6.00 -6.45 -9.20
N ASN A 12 6.26 -6.54 -10.50
CA ASN A 12 6.22 -5.40 -11.44
C ASN A 12 4.82 -4.76 -11.62
N LEU A 13 3.77 -5.50 -11.23
CA LEU A 13 2.40 -5.02 -11.25
C LEU A 13 2.00 -4.39 -9.90
N ILE A 14 2.67 -4.77 -8.82
CA ILE A 14 2.40 -4.30 -7.45
C ILE A 14 3.24 -3.07 -7.10
N THR A 15 4.50 -2.97 -7.56
CA THR A 15 5.42 -1.90 -7.11
C THR A 15 5.46 -0.68 -8.02
N GLY A 16 4.64 -0.65 -9.08
CA GLY A 16 4.62 0.44 -10.05
C GLY A 16 5.94 0.63 -10.83
N PRO A 17 6.05 1.68 -11.66
CA PRO A 17 4.97 2.59 -12.06
C PRO A 17 3.91 1.89 -12.92
N TRP A 18 2.68 2.42 -12.93
CA TRP A 18 1.53 1.83 -13.64
C TRP A 18 1.13 2.66 -14.86
N ASN A 19 1.39 2.10 -16.04
CA ASN A 19 0.73 2.55 -17.27
C ASN A 19 -0.70 1.98 -17.34
N GLU A 20 -1.48 2.43 -18.33
CA GLU A 20 -2.88 2.02 -18.49
C GLU A 20 -3.07 0.50 -18.64
N GLU A 21 -2.13 -0.18 -19.30
CA GLU A 21 -2.17 -1.64 -19.41
C GLU A 21 -1.98 -2.32 -18.04
N LYS A 22 -1.01 -1.87 -17.25
CA LYS A 22 -0.78 -2.37 -15.90
C LYS A 22 -1.98 -2.08 -14.98
N LYS A 23 -2.59 -0.90 -15.09
CA LYS A 23 -3.83 -0.57 -14.35
C LYS A 23 -4.96 -1.55 -14.68
N ARG A 24 -5.17 -1.86 -15.96
CA ARG A 24 -6.18 -2.83 -16.40
C ARG A 24 -5.91 -4.23 -15.84
N ARG A 25 -4.65 -4.69 -15.90
CA ARG A 25 -4.26 -5.99 -15.34
C ARG A 25 -4.45 -6.04 -13.82
N LEU A 26 -4.10 -4.96 -13.12
CA LEU A 26 -4.27 -4.82 -11.67
C LEU A 26 -5.74 -4.89 -11.26
N PHE A 27 -6.61 -4.19 -11.97
CA PHE A 27 -8.06 -4.23 -11.76
C PHE A 27 -8.60 -5.68 -11.80
N TRP A 28 -8.20 -6.45 -12.80
CA TRP A 28 -8.62 -7.85 -12.92
C TRP A 28 -8.02 -8.75 -11.82
N LEU A 29 -6.76 -8.52 -11.45
CA LEU A 29 -6.10 -9.26 -10.37
C LEU A 29 -6.83 -9.10 -9.03
N VAL A 30 -7.26 -7.88 -8.73
CA VAL A 30 -8.03 -7.55 -7.52
C VAL A 30 -9.41 -8.21 -7.54
N ARG A 31 -10.09 -8.17 -8.70
CA ARG A 31 -11.42 -8.78 -8.88
C ARG A 31 -11.38 -10.30 -8.80
N ALA A 32 -10.26 -10.93 -9.11
CA ALA A 32 -10.00 -12.34 -8.84
C ALA A 32 -9.79 -12.66 -7.34
N LYS A 33 -9.91 -11.66 -6.45
CA LYS A 33 -9.74 -11.75 -4.98
C LYS A 33 -8.35 -12.19 -4.50
N LEU A 34 -7.35 -12.14 -5.37
CA LEU A 34 -5.98 -12.57 -5.04
C LEU A 34 -5.21 -11.57 -4.16
N LEU A 35 -5.65 -10.31 -4.10
CA LEU A 35 -4.98 -9.25 -3.32
C LEU A 35 -5.77 -8.81 -2.08
N TYR A 36 -7.11 -8.91 -2.08
CA TYR A 36 -7.93 -8.45 -0.96
C TYR A 36 -8.06 -9.45 0.18
N ASP A 37 -7.92 -10.74 -0.14
CA ASP A 37 -8.07 -11.81 0.84
C ASP A 37 -6.85 -12.73 0.83
N MET A 38 -5.70 -12.17 1.19
CA MET A 38 -4.47 -12.95 1.37
C MET A 38 -4.60 -14.02 2.46
N LYS A 39 -5.65 -13.99 3.29
CA LYS A 39 -5.93 -15.07 4.25
C LYS A 39 -6.56 -16.29 3.58
N LEU A 40 -7.39 -16.10 2.55
CA LEU A 40 -8.02 -17.19 1.81
C LEU A 40 -7.20 -17.66 0.60
N ASN A 41 -6.47 -16.77 -0.08
CA ASN A 41 -5.62 -17.11 -1.24
C ASN A 41 -4.30 -16.31 -1.18
N PRO A 42 -3.34 -16.68 -0.32
CA PRO A 42 -2.10 -15.95 -0.18
C PRO A 42 -1.28 -16.03 -1.47
N LEU A 43 -0.97 -14.88 -2.08
CA LEU A 43 0.10 -14.79 -3.05
C LEU A 43 1.43 -14.97 -2.33
N PHE A 44 2.33 -15.77 -2.90
CA PHE A 44 3.68 -15.87 -2.37
C PHE A 44 4.46 -14.58 -2.69
N LEU A 45 4.61 -13.73 -1.68
CA LEU A 45 5.37 -12.48 -1.77
C LEU A 45 6.90 -12.69 -1.72
N GLY A 46 7.32 -13.90 -1.36
CA GLY A 46 8.72 -14.27 -1.23
C GLY A 46 9.45 -13.57 -0.07
N PRO A 47 10.77 -13.77 0.03
CA PRO A 47 11.59 -13.21 1.11
C PRO A 47 11.68 -11.68 1.07
N ARG A 48 11.22 -11.05 -0.02
CA ARG A 48 11.24 -9.59 -0.23
C ARG A 48 9.89 -8.92 0.00
N ALA A 49 8.97 -9.60 0.69
CA ALA A 49 7.60 -9.12 0.92
C ALA A 49 7.55 -7.70 1.49
N VAL A 50 8.36 -7.41 2.52
CA VAL A 50 8.42 -6.07 3.14
C VAL A 50 8.87 -5.02 2.14
N GLN A 51 9.98 -5.25 1.43
CA GLN A 51 10.49 -4.30 0.43
C GLN A 51 9.47 -4.06 -0.68
N MET A 52 8.74 -5.10 -1.10
CA MET A 52 7.69 -4.98 -2.10
C MET A 52 6.50 -4.14 -1.61
N LYS A 53 6.04 -4.36 -0.37
CA LYS A 53 4.96 -3.57 0.26
C LYS A 53 5.35 -2.10 0.37
N LEU A 54 6.57 -1.83 0.85
CA LEU A 54 7.09 -0.47 0.97
C LEU A 54 7.23 0.21 -0.39
N ALA A 55 7.76 -0.47 -1.41
CA ALA A 55 7.86 0.07 -2.76
C ALA A 55 6.49 0.35 -3.38
N CYS A 56 5.50 -0.51 -3.14
CA CYS A 56 4.11 -0.28 -3.54
C CYS A 56 3.53 0.99 -2.91
N LEU A 57 3.70 1.14 -1.59
CA LEU A 57 3.21 2.29 -0.83
C LEU A 57 3.90 3.59 -1.28
N ASP A 58 5.23 3.55 -1.42
CA ASP A 58 6.02 4.69 -1.84
C ASP A 58 5.60 5.16 -3.24
N ALA A 59 5.49 4.23 -4.20
CA ALA A 59 5.11 4.55 -5.57
C ALA A 59 3.65 5.05 -5.70
N ALA A 60 2.72 4.48 -4.93
CA ALA A 60 1.29 4.81 -5.05
C ALA A 60 0.91 6.11 -4.33
N VAL A 61 1.55 6.41 -3.20
CA VAL A 61 1.06 7.46 -2.29
C VAL A 61 2.10 8.56 -2.04
N ILE A 62 3.37 8.19 -1.85
CA ILE A 62 4.40 9.16 -1.43
C ILE A 62 4.99 9.88 -2.64
N SER A 63 5.51 9.11 -3.61
CA SER A 63 6.20 9.63 -4.79
C SER A 63 5.27 10.01 -5.94
N ALA A 64 4.00 9.62 -5.89
CA ALA A 64 3.03 9.92 -6.94
C ALA A 64 2.77 11.42 -7.00
N GLU A 65 2.91 12.07 -8.16
CA GLU A 65 2.56 13.50 -8.30
C GLU A 65 1.07 13.71 -8.03
N LYS A 66 0.22 12.87 -8.62
CA LYS A 66 -1.23 12.80 -8.37
C LYS A 66 -1.60 11.41 -7.90
N LEU A 67 -2.52 11.34 -6.94
CA LEU A 67 -3.04 10.05 -6.49
C LEU A 67 -3.97 9.49 -7.55
N ASP A 68 -3.84 8.19 -7.82
CA ASP A 68 -4.70 7.48 -8.75
C ASP A 68 -5.69 6.62 -7.95
N PRO A 69 -6.99 7.00 -7.89
CA PRO A 69 -7.99 6.28 -7.11
C PRO A 69 -8.11 4.81 -7.48
N LEU A 70 -7.84 4.43 -8.74
CA LEU A 70 -7.87 3.03 -9.16
C LEU A 70 -6.73 2.25 -8.52
N ILE A 71 -5.51 2.80 -8.54
CA ILE A 71 -4.33 2.20 -7.90
C ILE A 71 -4.56 2.06 -6.40
N ILE A 72 -5.05 3.13 -5.76
CA ILE A 72 -5.33 3.14 -4.32
C ILE A 72 -6.35 2.05 -3.98
N ASN A 73 -7.48 2.01 -4.69
CA ASN A 73 -8.52 1.00 -4.46
C ASN A 73 -8.02 -0.44 -4.72
N CYS A 74 -7.07 -0.62 -5.61
CA CYS A 74 -6.55 -1.93 -5.96
C CYS A 74 -5.48 -2.45 -4.99
N LEU A 75 -4.60 -1.58 -4.52
CA LEU A 75 -3.39 -1.97 -3.79
C LEU A 75 -3.38 -1.59 -2.32
N MET A 76 -4.07 -0.52 -1.91
CA MET A 76 -4.08 -0.04 -0.52
C MET A 76 -5.09 -0.82 0.34
N GLY A 77 -5.01 -2.15 0.28
CA GLY A 77 -5.75 -3.07 1.14
C GLY A 77 -4.95 -3.43 2.40
N CYS A 78 -5.59 -4.10 3.36
CA CYS A 78 -4.99 -4.43 4.66
C CYS A 78 -3.66 -5.20 4.58
N TRP A 79 -3.41 -5.93 3.49
CA TRP A 79 -2.18 -6.72 3.30
C TRP A 79 -0.92 -5.86 3.17
N VAL A 80 -1.02 -4.64 2.63
CA VAL A 80 0.17 -3.79 2.36
C VAL A 80 0.74 -3.20 3.65
N PHE A 81 -0.10 -3.01 4.67
CA PHE A 81 0.26 -2.38 5.94
C PHE A 81 0.69 -3.39 7.03
N GLN A 82 0.46 -4.68 6.81
CA GLN A 82 0.82 -5.75 7.74
C GLN A 82 2.33 -6.05 7.74
N ASP A 83 2.87 -6.41 8.91
CA ASP A 83 4.26 -6.88 9.11
C ASP A 83 5.34 -5.88 8.64
N LEU A 84 5.00 -4.59 8.57
CA LEU A 84 5.97 -3.55 8.27
C LEU A 84 6.79 -3.21 9.52
N PRO A 85 8.13 -3.10 9.41
CA PRO A 85 8.97 -2.60 10.50
C PRO A 85 8.53 -1.22 10.99
N GLN A 86 8.63 -0.99 12.30
CA GLN A 86 8.14 0.25 12.94
C GLN A 86 8.87 1.50 12.42
N ASP A 87 10.20 1.42 12.25
CA ASP A 87 11.03 2.47 11.65
C ASP A 87 10.57 2.81 10.23
N ALA A 88 10.30 1.79 9.40
CA ALA A 88 9.83 1.96 8.04
C ALA A 88 8.42 2.58 7.96
N LYS A 89 7.53 2.26 8.91
CA LYS A 89 6.21 2.92 9.05
C LYS A 89 6.40 4.40 9.43
N HIS A 90 7.23 4.68 10.43
CA HIS A 90 7.46 6.03 10.95
C HIS A 90 7.98 6.99 9.87
N GLU A 91 8.99 6.56 9.11
CA GLU A 91 9.56 7.35 8.01
C GLU A 91 8.49 7.75 6.98
N ARG A 92 7.55 6.84 6.68
CA ARG A 92 6.48 7.06 5.70
C ARG A 92 5.37 7.93 6.26
N LEU A 93 5.03 7.78 7.54
CA LEU A 93 4.11 8.68 8.23
C LEU A 93 4.58 10.14 8.16
N ILE A 94 5.87 10.41 8.42
CA ILE A 94 6.42 11.76 8.30
C ILE A 94 6.24 12.31 6.88
N LYS A 95 6.56 11.50 5.85
CA LYS A 95 6.40 11.91 4.44
C LYS A 95 4.94 12.19 4.08
N LEU A 96 4.00 11.40 4.61
CA LEU A 96 2.57 11.59 4.39
C LEU A 96 2.04 12.85 5.08
N CYS A 97 2.45 13.12 6.31
CA CYS A 97 2.08 14.36 7.02
C CYS A 97 2.55 15.59 6.24
N ASN A 98 3.83 15.62 5.81
CA ASN A 98 4.36 16.72 5.01
C ASN A 98 3.56 16.94 3.70
N ARG A 99 3.08 15.85 3.08
CA ARG A 99 2.25 15.93 1.87
C ARG A 99 0.85 16.49 2.18
N ILE A 100 0.25 16.10 3.30
CA ILE A 100 -1.05 16.64 3.76
C ILE A 100 -0.92 18.13 4.06
N ASP A 101 0.15 18.54 4.75
CA ASP A 101 0.42 19.95 5.08
C ASP A 101 0.63 20.81 3.83
N GLY A 102 1.15 20.21 2.76
CA GLY A 102 1.24 20.82 1.43
C GLY A 102 -0.12 21.08 0.76
N GLY A 103 -1.21 20.55 1.33
CA GLY A 103 -2.56 20.70 0.80
C GLY A 103 -2.83 19.85 -0.45
N GLY A 104 -4.02 20.00 -1.01
CA GLY A 104 -4.47 19.23 -2.17
C GLY A 104 -5.98 19.24 -2.31
N GLU A 105 -6.49 18.46 -3.26
CA GLU A 105 -7.93 18.26 -3.41
C GLU A 105 -8.50 17.45 -2.24
N LEU A 106 -9.79 17.63 -1.93
CA LEU A 106 -10.45 16.95 -0.81
C LEU A 106 -10.30 15.42 -0.90
N LEU A 107 -10.43 14.87 -2.11
CA LEU A 107 -10.30 13.42 -2.35
C LEU A 107 -8.88 12.94 -2.03
N ASP A 108 -7.86 13.70 -2.42
CA ASP A 108 -6.46 13.37 -2.12
C ASP A 108 -6.22 13.38 -0.62
N MET A 109 -6.71 14.40 0.10
CA MET A 109 -6.58 14.45 1.56
C MET A 109 -7.29 13.28 2.25
N GLN A 110 -8.45 12.85 1.75
CA GLN A 110 -9.16 11.68 2.28
C GLN A 110 -8.37 10.38 2.08
N ILE A 111 -7.75 10.21 0.91
CA ILE A 111 -6.89 9.06 0.60
C ILE A 111 -5.66 9.07 1.52
N LEU A 112 -4.97 10.21 1.63
CA LEU A 112 -3.80 10.34 2.49
C LEU A 112 -4.16 10.05 3.96
N GLY A 113 -5.28 10.60 4.44
CA GLY A 113 -5.78 10.34 5.78
C GLY A 113 -6.15 8.87 6.01
N PHE A 114 -6.67 8.17 5.00
CA PHE A 114 -6.88 6.72 5.06
C PHE A 114 -5.55 5.96 5.23
N VAL A 115 -4.54 6.29 4.42
CA VAL A 115 -3.23 5.62 4.48
C VAL A 115 -2.53 5.87 5.82
N VAL A 116 -2.60 7.09 6.35
CA VAL A 116 -2.07 7.41 7.69
C VAL A 116 -2.72 6.55 8.77
N ARG A 117 -4.05 6.44 8.77
CA ARG A 117 -4.78 5.61 9.76
C ARG A 117 -4.43 4.13 9.66
N GLU A 118 -4.16 3.63 8.46
CA GLU A 118 -3.78 2.24 8.26
C GLU A 118 -2.33 1.95 8.71
N LEU A 119 -1.41 2.89 8.48
CA LEU A 119 -0.02 2.78 8.96
C LEU A 119 0.09 2.89 10.48
N ASP A 120 -0.71 3.75 11.11
CA ASP A 120 -0.80 3.92 12.56
C ASP A 120 -2.03 3.22 13.17
N ARG A 121 -2.45 2.08 12.59
CA ARG A 121 -3.66 1.37 13.05
C ARG A 121 -3.60 1.01 14.53
N ASP A 122 -2.44 0.56 15.00
CA ASP A 122 -2.20 0.15 16.38
C ASP A 122 -1.85 1.34 17.30
N LYS A 123 -1.91 2.58 16.77
CA LYS A 123 -1.62 3.82 17.49
C LYS A 123 -0.22 3.85 18.12
N GLU A 124 0.71 3.12 17.50
CA GLU A 124 2.11 2.99 17.90
C GLU A 124 2.85 4.34 17.86
N PHE A 125 2.31 5.32 17.13
CA PHE A 125 2.92 6.63 16.95
C PHE A 125 2.20 7.78 17.67
N LEU A 126 1.23 7.50 18.57
CA LEU A 126 0.51 8.53 19.34
C LEU A 126 1.41 9.57 20.00
N ALA A 127 2.55 9.14 20.54
CA ALA A 127 3.54 10.00 21.19
C ALA A 127 4.16 11.05 20.24
N TYR A 128 4.06 10.86 18.92
CA TYR A 128 4.60 11.77 17.91
C TYR A 128 3.55 12.73 17.33
N TYR A 129 2.26 12.51 17.57
CA TYR A 129 1.20 13.44 17.13
C TYR A 129 1.03 14.64 18.07
N PHE A 130 1.47 14.50 19.32
CA PHE A 130 1.43 15.55 20.33
C PHE A 130 2.84 15.74 20.91
N PRO A 131 3.70 16.56 20.26
CA PRO A 131 4.97 16.93 20.88
C PRO A 131 4.68 17.66 22.20
N ILE A 132 5.32 17.20 23.28
CA ILE A 132 5.30 17.83 24.61
C ILE A 132 5.99 19.18 24.54
#